data_AF-A0A1W1XIH2-F1
#
_entry.id   AF-A0A1W1XIH2-F1
#
_cell.length_a   1.000
_cell.length_b   1.000
_cell.length_c   1.000
_cell.angle_alpha   90.00
_cell.angle_beta   90.00
_cell.angle_gamma   90.00
#
_symmetry.space_group_name_H-M   'P 1'
#
loop_
_entity.id
_entity.type
_entity.pdbx_description
1 polymer ?
#
loop_
_entity_poly.entity_id
_entity_poly.type
_entity_poly.pdbx_seq_one_letter_code
_entity_poly.pdbx_strand_id
1 'polypeptide(L)'
;MTSVQNRQTGVGMGVTEGARRASGVAPMGANLNAPDPEVMEKKRRRKFTAAYKLRILEEADACTLPGQIGALLRREGLYSSNLTTWRRQREEGQLKALSPRKRGRKPNPDRHFAKRVAQLERENQRLRDQIKRAQTIIEVQKNLRPHGGSPTQSRKRREQLMKAAVQLRTEVGTVQACEALGIARATFYRRLKTTRTQVNRPAPPLALSDQER
;
A
#
# COMPACT_ATOMS: atom_id res chain seq x y z
N MET A 1 47.59 -39.56 14.16
CA MET A 1 48.88 -38.94 14.51
C MET A 1 48.90 -37.53 13.93
N THR A 2 49.22 -36.54 14.78
CA THR A 2 49.54 -35.10 14.53
C THR A 2 48.45 -34.25 13.82
N SER A 3 47.63 -33.45 14.53
CA SER A 3 47.89 -32.14 15.21
C SER A 3 48.33 -31.05 14.21
N VAL A 4 47.65 -29.89 14.08
CA VAL A 4 47.92 -28.67 14.87
C VAL A 4 46.82 -27.59 14.66
N GLN A 5 46.45 -26.93 15.79
CA GLN A 5 45.76 -25.66 16.14
C GLN A 5 45.06 -24.82 15.04
N ASN A 6 43.81 -24.29 15.14
CA ASN A 6 42.96 -23.64 16.17
C ASN A 6 43.36 -22.22 16.65
N ARG A 7 42.34 -21.33 16.71
CA ARG A 7 42.17 -20.03 17.43
C ARG A 7 42.56 -18.75 16.68
N GLN A 8 41.87 -17.60 16.78
CA GLN A 8 40.68 -17.20 17.54
C GLN A 8 40.09 -15.87 16.99
N THR A 9 38.84 -15.65 17.39
CA THR A 9 37.98 -14.46 17.38
C THR A 9 38.56 -13.18 17.99
N GLY A 10 38.06 -12.01 17.59
CA GLY A 10 38.18 -10.76 18.36
C GLY A 10 37.27 -9.63 17.86
N VAL A 11 36.24 -9.30 18.64
CA VAL A 11 35.32 -8.15 18.50
C VAL A 11 35.97 -6.90 19.09
N GLY A 12 35.71 -5.72 18.51
CA GLY A 12 36.03 -4.42 19.14
C GLY A 12 35.18 -3.29 18.53
N MET A 13 34.38 -2.65 19.37
CA MET A 13 33.39 -1.60 19.05
C MET A 13 33.76 -0.32 19.83
N GLY A 14 33.50 0.86 19.24
CA GLY A 14 33.72 2.20 19.82
C GLY A 14 34.95 2.88 19.23
N VAL A 15 34.92 4.11 18.73
CA VAL A 15 34.57 5.35 19.45
C VAL A 15 33.92 6.38 18.51
N THR A 16 33.02 7.18 19.07
CA THR A 16 32.35 8.36 18.53
C THR A 16 33.30 9.51 18.20
N GLU A 17 33.10 10.22 17.08
CA GLU A 17 33.18 11.69 17.08
C GLU A 17 32.47 12.29 15.86
N GLY A 18 31.57 13.24 16.12
CA GLY A 18 30.85 13.95 15.06
C GLY A 18 31.62 15.18 14.60
N ALA A 19 31.56 15.49 13.32
CA ALA A 19 31.85 16.82 12.80
C ALA A 19 30.77 17.23 11.80
N ARG A 20 30.03 18.25 12.18
CA ARG A 20 29.02 18.93 11.36
C ARG A 20 29.74 19.92 10.42
N ARG A 21 29.16 20.11 9.23
CA ARG A 21 29.32 21.23 8.28
C ARG A 21 30.53 21.24 7.33
N ALA A 22 30.23 21.05 6.04
CA ALA A 22 30.51 22.01 4.96
C ALA A 22 29.41 21.80 3.90
N SER A 23 28.36 22.63 3.86
CA SER A 23 28.25 23.81 2.99
C SER A 23 28.64 23.52 1.54
N GLY A 24 27.65 23.66 0.65
CA GLY A 24 27.75 23.38 -0.77
C GLY A 24 28.89 24.15 -1.43
N VAL A 25 29.69 23.41 -2.19
CA VAL A 25 30.54 23.97 -3.23
C VAL A 25 29.70 23.96 -4.50
N ALA A 26 29.15 25.13 -4.83
CA ALA A 26 28.67 25.43 -6.18
C ALA A 26 29.83 25.20 -7.17
N PRO A 27 29.55 24.76 -8.41
CA PRO A 27 30.60 24.40 -9.36
C PRO A 27 31.37 25.66 -9.74
N MET A 28 32.61 25.77 -9.27
CA MET A 28 33.51 26.83 -9.69
C MET A 28 34.00 26.50 -11.11
N GLY A 29 33.61 27.33 -12.07
CA GLY A 29 34.27 27.43 -13.37
C GLY A 29 33.89 26.37 -14.39
N ALA A 30 32.68 26.45 -14.96
CA ALA A 30 32.49 25.93 -16.31
C ALA A 30 33.33 26.81 -17.25
N ASN A 31 34.49 26.31 -17.68
CA ASN A 31 35.22 26.88 -18.80
C ASN A 31 34.30 26.82 -20.03
N LEU A 32 33.67 27.94 -20.38
CA LEU A 32 32.77 28.06 -21.54
C LEU A 32 33.51 28.00 -22.90
N ASN A 33 34.83 27.78 -22.89
CA ASN A 33 35.69 27.73 -24.08
C ASN A 33 36.50 26.41 -24.20
N ALA A 34 36.08 25.32 -23.57
CA ALA A 34 36.67 24.02 -23.89
C ALA A 34 36.22 23.61 -25.31
N PRO A 35 37.14 23.29 -26.24
CA PRO A 35 36.76 22.76 -27.54
C PRO A 35 35.95 21.47 -27.32
N ASP A 36 34.87 21.33 -28.09
CA ASP A 36 33.95 20.19 -28.01
C ASP A 36 34.76 18.89 -28.06
N PRO A 37 34.69 17.99 -27.06
CA PRO A 37 35.50 16.78 -27.05
C PRO A 37 35.20 15.98 -28.32
N GLU A 38 36.23 15.79 -29.15
CA GLU A 38 36.15 15.08 -30.44
C GLU A 38 35.56 13.67 -30.29
N VAL A 39 35.63 13.10 -29.07
CA VAL A 39 35.05 11.81 -28.70
C VAL A 39 33.80 12.03 -27.84
N MET A 40 32.62 11.75 -28.42
CA MET A 40 31.36 11.76 -27.69
C MET A 40 31.39 10.82 -26.47
N GLU A 41 30.90 11.29 -25.32
CA GLU A 41 30.90 10.57 -24.02
C GLU A 41 30.27 9.17 -24.07
N LYS A 42 29.39 8.90 -25.04
CA LYS A 42 28.75 7.59 -25.24
C LYS A 42 28.77 7.17 -26.70
N LYS A 43 29.44 6.06 -27.01
CA LYS A 43 29.40 5.40 -28.32
C LYS A 43 27.97 5.00 -28.68
N ARG A 44 27.38 5.64 -29.69
CA ARG A 44 26.06 5.28 -30.22
C ARG A 44 26.14 3.93 -30.91
N ARG A 45 25.41 2.93 -30.38
CA ARG A 45 25.28 1.62 -31.04
C ARG A 45 24.31 1.72 -32.22
N ARG A 46 24.67 1.11 -33.35
CA ARG A 46 23.82 1.02 -34.54
C ARG A 46 22.51 0.28 -34.21
N LYS A 47 21.38 0.83 -34.65
CA LYS A 47 20.05 0.20 -34.52
C LYS A 47 19.52 -0.11 -35.92
N PHE A 48 19.13 -1.37 -36.15
CA PHE A 48 18.51 -1.78 -37.40
C PHE A 48 16.99 -1.60 -37.31
N THR A 49 16.46 -0.57 -37.96
CA THR A 49 15.03 -0.33 -38.06
C THR A 49 14.37 -1.39 -38.95
N ALA A 50 13.06 -1.60 -38.80
CA ALA A 50 12.31 -2.54 -39.63
C ALA A 50 12.42 -2.21 -41.12
N ALA A 51 12.27 -0.92 -41.46
CA ALA A 51 12.41 -0.42 -42.83
C ALA A 51 13.80 -0.70 -43.40
N TYR A 52 14.86 -0.51 -42.61
CA TYR A 52 16.23 -0.83 -43.04
C TYR A 52 16.38 -2.33 -43.35
N LYS A 53 15.89 -3.21 -42.45
CA LYS A 53 15.96 -4.65 -42.68
C LYS A 53 15.21 -5.09 -43.94
N LEU A 54 14.03 -4.52 -44.19
CA LEU A 54 13.22 -4.83 -45.37
C LEU A 54 13.94 -4.43 -46.66
N ARG A 55 14.46 -3.19 -46.72
CA ARG A 55 15.24 -2.72 -47.87
C ARG A 55 16.43 -3.64 -48.18
N ILE A 56 17.17 -4.06 -47.16
CA ILE A 56 18.33 -4.95 -47.35
C ILE A 56 17.89 -6.34 -47.82
N LEU A 57 16.76 -6.85 -47.33
CA LEU A 57 16.23 -8.13 -47.81
C LEU A 57 15.79 -8.05 -49.27
N GLU A 58 15.13 -6.97 -49.69
CA GLU A 58 14.74 -6.74 -51.08
C GLU A 58 15.97 -6.64 -51.99
N GLU A 59 17.01 -5.91 -51.57
CA GLU A 59 18.27 -5.80 -52.33
C GLU A 59 19.04 -7.14 -52.37
N ALA A 60 18.99 -7.93 -51.30
CA ALA A 60 19.57 -9.27 -51.27
C ALA A 60 18.79 -10.26 -52.15
N ASP A 61 17.48 -10.12 -52.27
CA ASP A 61 16.63 -10.93 -53.15
C ASP A 61 16.83 -10.54 -54.64
N ALA A 62 17.17 -9.28 -54.91
CA ALA A 62 17.50 -8.79 -56.26
C ALA A 62 18.90 -9.20 -56.77
N CYS A 63 19.79 -9.66 -55.88
CA CYS A 63 21.13 -10.11 -56.25
C CYS A 63 21.09 -11.52 -56.87
N THR A 64 21.32 -11.62 -58.19
CA THR A 64 21.26 -12.89 -58.93
C THR A 64 22.63 -13.42 -59.35
N LEU A 65 23.67 -12.57 -59.43
CA LEU A 65 25.01 -13.00 -59.83
C LEU A 65 25.83 -13.51 -58.63
N PRO A 66 26.74 -14.50 -58.85
CA PRO A 66 27.61 -14.98 -57.79
C PRO A 66 28.48 -13.85 -57.24
N GLY A 67 28.52 -13.71 -55.92
CA GLY A 67 29.33 -12.70 -55.21
C GLY A 67 28.66 -11.35 -54.97
N GLN A 68 27.53 -11.02 -55.62
CA GLN A 68 26.81 -9.76 -55.39
C GLN A 68 26.31 -9.62 -53.96
N ILE A 69 25.76 -10.70 -53.39
CA ILE A 69 25.34 -10.73 -51.98
C ILE A 69 26.52 -10.42 -51.05
N GLY A 70 27.70 -10.97 -51.34
CA GLY A 70 28.91 -10.69 -50.56
C GLY A 70 29.40 -9.25 -50.70
N ALA A 71 29.21 -8.62 -51.86
CA ALA A 71 29.51 -7.19 -52.05
C ALA A 71 28.53 -6.29 -51.27
N LEU A 72 27.24 -6.61 -51.32
CA LEU A 72 26.19 -5.93 -50.55
C LEU A 72 26.48 -5.98 -49.04
N LEU A 73 26.80 -7.16 -48.51
CA LEU A 73 27.12 -7.36 -47.10
C LEU A 73 28.33 -6.53 -46.65
N ARG A 74 29.39 -6.46 -47.47
CA ARG A 74 30.57 -5.65 -47.18
C ARG A 74 30.26 -4.15 -47.20
N ARG A 75 29.47 -3.69 -48.18
CA ARG A 75 29.04 -2.28 -48.29
C ARG A 75 28.22 -1.84 -47.07
N GLU A 76 27.33 -2.71 -46.61
CA GLU A 76 26.42 -2.40 -45.50
C GLU A 76 26.99 -2.72 -44.11
N GLY A 77 28.14 -3.39 -44.05
CA GLY A 77 28.77 -3.87 -42.82
C GLY A 77 27.92 -4.93 -42.11
N LEU A 78 27.35 -5.86 -42.87
CA LEU A 78 26.46 -6.91 -42.40
C LEU A 78 27.11 -8.28 -42.55
N TYR A 79 26.74 -9.20 -41.66
CA TYR A 79 27.16 -10.61 -41.73
C TYR A 79 26.04 -11.47 -42.34
N SER A 80 26.40 -12.64 -42.89
CA SER A 80 25.44 -13.57 -43.51
C SER A 80 24.35 -14.01 -42.53
N SER A 81 24.68 -14.18 -41.24
CA SER A 81 23.71 -14.51 -40.18
C SER A 81 22.61 -13.44 -40.00
N ASN A 82 22.90 -12.18 -40.31
CA ASN A 82 21.89 -11.12 -40.26
C ASN A 82 20.81 -11.37 -41.32
N LEU A 83 21.19 -11.75 -42.54
CA LEU A 83 20.23 -12.06 -43.60
C LEU A 83 19.38 -13.27 -43.23
N THR A 84 19.99 -14.35 -42.73
CA THR A 84 19.25 -15.55 -42.31
C THR A 84 18.24 -15.23 -41.21
N THR A 85 18.65 -14.47 -40.20
CA THR A 85 17.73 -14.07 -39.12
C THR A 85 16.63 -13.13 -39.60
N TRP A 86 16.91 -12.22 -40.53
CA TRP A 86 15.91 -11.29 -41.05
C TRP A 86 14.95 -11.95 -42.03
N ARG A 87 15.39 -12.93 -42.84
CA ARG A 87 14.51 -13.76 -43.68
C ARG A 87 13.50 -14.52 -42.83
N ARG A 88 13.95 -15.18 -41.76
CA ARG A 88 13.04 -15.83 -40.79
C ARG A 88 12.07 -14.84 -40.15
N GLN A 89 12.55 -13.65 -39.74
CA GLN A 89 11.68 -12.59 -39.20
C GLN A 89 10.64 -12.07 -40.21
N ARG A 90 10.95 -12.10 -41.52
CA ARG A 90 10.01 -11.73 -42.59
C ARG A 90 8.92 -12.78 -42.74
N GLU A 91 9.30 -14.06 -42.80
CA GLU A 91 8.40 -15.21 -42.90
C GLU A 91 7.46 -15.30 -41.69
N GLU A 92 7.98 -15.06 -40.48
CA GLU A 92 7.20 -15.01 -39.23
C GLU A 92 6.32 -13.75 -39.10
N GLY A 93 6.31 -12.85 -40.09
CA GLY A 93 5.54 -11.59 -40.08
C GLY A 93 6.04 -10.54 -39.06
N GLN A 94 7.17 -10.79 -38.42
CA GLN A 94 7.70 -9.95 -37.34
C GLN A 94 8.23 -8.61 -37.86
N LEU A 95 8.69 -8.52 -39.11
CA LEU A 95 9.17 -7.26 -39.69
C LEU A 95 8.07 -6.20 -39.82
N LYS A 96 6.81 -6.59 -40.05
CA LYS A 96 5.65 -5.68 -39.99
C LYS A 96 5.25 -5.35 -38.55
N ALA A 97 5.45 -6.29 -37.61
CA ALA A 97 5.13 -6.14 -36.19
C ALA A 97 6.24 -5.48 -35.35
N LEU A 98 7.36 -5.06 -35.97
CA LEU A 98 8.56 -4.53 -35.30
C LEU A 98 8.41 -3.10 -34.77
N SER A 99 7.20 -2.50 -34.83
CA SER A 99 6.83 -1.42 -33.93
C SER A 99 7.14 -1.86 -32.49
N PRO A 100 7.80 -1.04 -31.64
CA PRO A 100 8.16 -1.45 -30.28
C PRO A 100 6.95 -1.97 -29.51
N ARG A 101 6.77 -3.29 -29.49
CA ARG A 101 5.71 -3.92 -28.70
C ARG A 101 6.04 -3.63 -27.24
N LYS A 102 5.16 -2.88 -26.58
CA LYS A 102 5.33 -2.52 -25.16
C LYS A 102 5.56 -3.81 -24.38
N ARG A 103 6.78 -3.99 -23.89
CA ARG A 103 7.15 -5.13 -23.04
C ARG A 103 6.41 -4.99 -21.72
N GLY A 104 5.79 -6.06 -21.26
CA GLY A 104 5.08 -6.09 -19.98
C GLY A 104 3.75 -6.85 -20.03
N ARG A 105 3.18 -7.08 -18.85
CA ARG A 105 1.87 -7.72 -18.69
C ARG A 105 0.80 -6.87 -19.39
N LYS A 106 -0.02 -7.51 -20.22
CA LYS A 106 -1.15 -6.84 -20.87
C LYS A 106 -2.06 -6.21 -19.80
N PRO A 107 -2.54 -4.96 -19.98
CA PRO A 107 -3.49 -4.36 -19.05
C PRO A 107 -4.72 -5.25 -18.97
N ASN A 108 -5.09 -5.66 -17.75
CA ASN A 108 -6.31 -6.44 -17.52
C ASN A 108 -7.49 -5.47 -17.32
N PRO A 109 -8.42 -5.34 -18.28
CA PRO A 109 -9.58 -4.45 -18.15
C PRO A 109 -10.45 -4.82 -16.93
N ASP A 110 -10.50 -6.09 -16.56
CA ASP A 110 -11.32 -6.60 -15.45
C ASP A 110 -10.82 -6.12 -14.09
N ARG A 111 -9.55 -5.72 -13.97
CA ARG A 111 -8.99 -5.24 -12.70
C ARG A 111 -9.66 -3.94 -12.24
N HIS A 112 -10.08 -3.08 -13.16
CA HIS A 112 -10.80 -1.86 -12.80
C HIS A 112 -12.21 -2.18 -12.30
N PHE A 113 -12.93 -3.05 -13.01
CA PHE A 113 -14.27 -3.50 -12.60
C PHE A 113 -14.22 -4.24 -11.25
N ALA A 114 -13.27 -5.15 -11.05
CA ALA A 114 -13.11 -5.87 -9.79
C ALA A 114 -12.85 -4.93 -8.60
N LYS A 115 -12.05 -3.88 -8.78
CA LYS A 115 -11.84 -2.86 -7.73
C LYS A 115 -13.13 -2.13 -7.39
N ARG A 116 -13.92 -1.75 -8.41
CA ARG A 116 -15.17 -1.01 -8.23
C ARG A 116 -16.22 -1.87 -7.55
N VAL A 117 -16.36 -3.13 -7.95
CA VAL A 117 -17.26 -4.10 -7.30
C VAL A 117 -16.89 -4.27 -5.84
N ALA A 118 -15.61 -4.53 -5.53
CA ALA A 118 -15.18 -4.69 -4.14
C ALA A 118 -15.41 -3.43 -3.28
N GLN A 119 -15.27 -2.24 -3.86
CA GLN A 119 -15.60 -0.99 -3.18
C GLN A 119 -17.11 -0.88 -2.90
N LEU A 120 -17.93 -1.11 -3.93
CA LEU A 120 -19.38 -1.05 -3.83
C LEU A 120 -19.95 -2.08 -2.85
N GLU A 121 -19.38 -3.28 -2.78
CA GLU A 121 -19.77 -4.31 -1.82
C GLU A 121 -19.48 -3.87 -0.37
N ARG A 122 -18.30 -3.26 -0.13
CA ARG A 122 -17.97 -2.73 1.21
C ARG A 122 -18.89 -1.58 1.61
N GLU A 123 -19.18 -0.68 0.69
CA GLU A 123 -20.09 0.44 0.94
C GLU A 123 -21.51 -0.06 1.21
N ASN A 124 -22.02 -1.01 0.42
CA ASN A 124 -23.31 -1.64 0.66
C ASN A 124 -23.36 -2.33 2.01
N GLN A 125 -22.33 -3.09 2.38
CA GLN A 125 -22.30 -3.76 3.68
C GLN A 125 -22.31 -2.74 4.83
N ARG A 126 -21.49 -1.69 4.73
CA ARG A 126 -21.45 -0.60 5.71
C ARG A 126 -22.81 0.08 5.87
N LEU A 127 -23.49 0.39 4.76
CA LEU A 127 -24.80 1.03 4.79
C LEU A 127 -25.87 0.09 5.39
N ARG A 128 -25.84 -1.21 5.04
CA ARG A 128 -26.73 -2.21 5.64
C ARG A 128 -26.54 -2.31 7.14
N ASP A 129 -25.29 -2.33 7.61
CA ASP A 129 -24.99 -2.35 9.05
C ASP A 129 -25.48 -1.07 9.75
N GLN A 130 -25.36 0.09 9.12
CA GLN A 130 -25.91 1.35 9.64
C GLN A 130 -27.43 1.34 9.73
N ILE A 131 -28.11 0.82 8.70
CA ILE A 131 -29.57 0.67 8.69
C ILE A 131 -30.00 -0.26 9.82
N LYS A 132 -29.36 -1.43 9.95
CA LYS A 132 -29.67 -2.39 11.01
C LYS A 132 -29.54 -1.76 12.40
N ARG A 133 -28.43 -1.05 12.64
CA ARG A 133 -28.19 -0.28 13.86
C ARG A 133 -29.28 0.75 14.17
N ALA A 134 -29.69 1.51 13.16
CA ALA A 134 -30.75 2.50 13.30
C ALA A 134 -32.11 1.85 13.59
N GLN A 135 -32.42 0.71 12.93
CA GLN A 135 -33.63 -0.07 13.16
C GLN A 135 -33.69 -0.58 14.60
N THR A 136 -32.62 -1.19 15.12
CA THR A 136 -32.56 -1.61 16.54
C THR A 136 -32.85 -0.44 17.49
N ILE A 137 -32.24 0.74 17.24
CA ILE A 137 -32.48 1.94 18.05
C ILE A 137 -33.97 2.31 18.03
N ILE A 138 -34.59 2.34 16.85
CA ILE A 138 -36.01 2.70 16.68
C ILE A 138 -36.90 1.71 17.41
N GLU A 139 -36.64 0.40 17.31
CA GLU A 139 -37.39 -0.64 18.01
C GLU A 139 -37.35 -0.45 19.53
N VAL A 140 -36.16 -0.26 20.09
CA VAL A 140 -35.99 -0.02 21.52
C VAL A 140 -36.71 1.25 21.96
N GLN A 141 -36.62 2.35 21.19
CA GLN A 141 -37.32 3.59 21.49
C GLN A 141 -38.85 3.45 21.42
N LYS A 142 -39.38 2.66 20.48
CA LYS A 142 -40.82 2.37 20.39
C LYS A 142 -41.29 1.60 21.63
N ASN A 143 -40.53 0.58 22.04
CA ASN A 143 -40.87 -0.23 23.22
C ASN A 143 -40.83 0.55 24.54
N LEU A 144 -40.03 1.62 24.62
CA LEU A 144 -39.86 2.44 25.83
C LEU A 144 -40.75 3.70 25.87
N ARG A 145 -41.53 3.96 24.82
CA ARG A 145 -42.43 5.12 24.75
C ARG A 145 -43.75 4.80 25.49
N PRO A 146 -44.09 5.51 26.58
CA PRO A 146 -45.36 5.29 27.28
C PRO A 146 -46.53 5.71 26.39
N HIS A 147 -47.64 4.96 26.42
CA HIS A 147 -48.87 5.31 25.70
C HIS A 147 -49.75 6.35 26.43
N GLY A 148 -49.26 6.96 27.51
CA GLY A 148 -49.96 7.98 28.29
C GLY A 148 -49.17 8.27 29.56
N GLY A 149 -48.84 9.54 29.81
CA GLY A 149 -47.82 9.94 30.80
C GLY A 149 -48.35 10.02 32.23
N SER A 150 -47.86 9.15 33.12
CA SER A 150 -47.96 9.36 34.58
C SER A 150 -46.57 9.73 35.17
N PRO A 151 -46.42 10.90 35.82
CA PRO A 151 -45.14 11.39 36.35
C PRO A 151 -44.50 10.50 37.44
N THR A 152 -45.30 9.68 38.12
CA THR A 152 -44.85 8.84 39.25
C THR A 152 -43.98 7.65 38.83
N GLN A 153 -43.94 7.30 37.55
CA GLN A 153 -43.11 6.20 37.02
C GLN A 153 -41.66 6.61 36.70
N SER A 154 -41.28 7.86 36.94
CA SER A 154 -40.00 8.44 36.48
C SER A 154 -38.75 7.67 36.93
N ARG A 155 -38.73 7.10 38.14
CA ARG A 155 -37.60 6.28 38.64
C ARG A 155 -37.51 4.92 37.94
N LYS A 156 -38.63 4.18 37.86
CA LYS A 156 -38.71 2.88 37.17
C LYS A 156 -38.40 3.03 35.68
N ARG A 157 -38.90 4.09 35.05
CA ARG A 157 -38.61 4.44 33.66
C ARG A 157 -37.11 4.69 33.44
N ARG A 158 -36.46 5.48 34.31
CA ARG A 158 -35.01 5.71 34.21
C ARG A 158 -34.20 4.43 34.39
N GLU A 159 -34.66 3.49 35.21
CA GLU A 159 -34.04 2.17 35.33
C GLU A 159 -34.20 1.31 34.08
N GLN A 160 -35.37 1.30 33.46
CA GLN A 160 -35.64 0.62 32.19
C GLN A 160 -34.78 1.19 31.05
N LEU A 161 -34.71 2.52 30.93
CA LEU A 161 -33.84 3.20 29.96
C LEU A 161 -32.37 2.79 30.15
N MET A 162 -31.90 2.71 31.39
CA MET A 162 -30.52 2.31 31.68
C MET A 162 -30.26 0.82 31.38
N LYS A 163 -31.21 -0.07 31.64
CA LYS A 163 -31.11 -1.50 31.27
C LYS A 163 -31.07 -1.68 29.75
N ALA A 164 -31.95 -0.98 29.03
CA ALA A 164 -31.97 -0.96 27.58
C ALA A 164 -30.67 -0.41 26.99
N ALA A 165 -30.10 0.66 27.56
CA ALA A 165 -28.81 1.20 27.13
C ALA A 165 -27.66 0.19 27.29
N VAL A 166 -27.68 -0.64 28.34
CA VAL A 166 -26.68 -1.70 28.54
C VAL A 166 -26.78 -2.81 27.49
N GLN A 167 -27.99 -3.15 27.05
CA GLN A 167 -28.21 -4.12 25.97
C GLN A 167 -27.83 -3.51 24.62
N LEU A 168 -28.33 -2.30 24.32
CA LEU A 168 -28.11 -1.61 23.05
C LEU A 168 -26.63 -1.30 22.78
N ARG A 169 -25.80 -1.14 23.82
CA ARG A 169 -24.37 -0.85 23.65
C ARG A 169 -23.60 -1.92 22.88
N THR A 170 -24.05 -3.18 22.89
CA THR A 170 -23.33 -4.28 22.21
C THR A 170 -23.49 -4.20 20.69
N GLU A 171 -24.57 -3.58 20.20
CA GLU A 171 -24.88 -3.52 18.76
C GLU A 171 -24.48 -2.18 18.11
N VAL A 172 -24.71 -1.06 18.81
CA VAL A 172 -24.46 0.30 18.28
C VAL A 172 -23.32 1.04 18.96
N GLY A 173 -22.78 0.49 20.05
CA GLY A 173 -21.79 1.16 20.89
C GLY A 173 -22.41 2.06 21.95
N THR A 174 -21.64 2.36 23.00
CA THR A 174 -22.12 3.09 24.18
C THR A 174 -22.57 4.52 23.88
N VAL A 175 -21.90 5.17 22.91
CA VAL A 175 -22.15 6.55 22.51
C VAL A 175 -23.54 6.70 21.93
N GLN A 176 -23.78 5.96 20.85
CA GLN A 176 -25.03 5.96 20.09
C GLN A 176 -26.19 5.46 20.95
N ALA A 177 -25.97 4.44 21.80
CA ALA A 177 -26.98 3.95 22.73
C ALA A 177 -27.42 5.01 23.76
N CYS A 178 -26.47 5.76 24.35
CA CYS A 178 -26.79 6.80 25.33
C CYS A 178 -27.49 8.01 24.67
N GLU A 179 -27.00 8.43 23.51
CA GLU A 179 -27.56 9.53 22.72
C GLU A 179 -29.00 9.22 22.29
N ALA A 180 -29.24 8.04 21.72
CA ALA A 180 -30.55 7.61 21.27
C ALA A 180 -31.59 7.51 22.39
N LEU A 181 -31.17 7.15 23.61
CA LEU A 181 -32.07 7.01 24.76
C LEU A 181 -32.17 8.29 25.61
N GLY A 182 -31.47 9.37 25.23
CA GLY A 182 -31.48 10.64 25.97
C GLY A 182 -30.83 10.54 27.36
N ILE A 183 -29.89 9.61 27.55
CA ILE A 183 -29.21 9.38 28.82
C ILE A 183 -27.85 10.06 28.80
N ALA A 184 -27.55 10.88 29.81
CA ALA A 184 -26.21 11.45 29.97
C ALA A 184 -25.17 10.33 30.12
N ARG A 185 -24.13 10.33 29.26
CA ARG A 185 -23.05 9.33 29.25
C ARG A 185 -22.38 9.17 30.61
N ALA A 186 -22.23 10.25 31.37
CA ALA A 186 -21.70 10.22 32.74
C ALA A 186 -22.56 9.35 33.68
N THR A 187 -23.90 9.39 33.55
CA THR A 187 -24.81 8.55 34.34
C THR A 187 -24.61 7.07 33.98
N PHE A 188 -24.53 6.78 32.68
CA PHE A 188 -24.30 5.43 32.17
C PHE A 188 -22.99 4.84 32.71
N TYR A 189 -21.88 5.58 32.59
CA TYR A 189 -20.59 5.15 33.13
C TYR A 189 -20.56 5.08 34.65
N ARG A 190 -21.23 6.00 35.37
CA ARG A 190 -21.34 5.94 36.84
C ARG A 190 -21.99 4.63 37.27
N ARG A 191 -23.07 4.21 36.59
CA ARG A 191 -23.76 2.93 36.86
C ARG A 191 -22.91 1.71 36.52
N LEU A 192 -22.09 1.77 35.46
CA LEU A 192 -21.12 0.71 35.17
C LEU A 192 -19.96 0.65 36.18
N LYS A 193 -19.63 1.78 36.81
CA LYS A 193 -18.58 1.89 37.83
C LYS A 193 -19.06 1.54 39.24
N THR A 194 -20.35 1.35 39.51
CA THR A 194 -20.82 1.03 40.88
C THR A 194 -20.37 -0.35 41.35
N THR A 195 -19.88 -1.20 40.44
CA THR A 195 -19.21 -2.47 40.75
C THR A 195 -17.71 -2.31 41.01
N ARG A 196 -17.17 -1.08 41.13
CA ARG A 196 -15.84 -0.91 41.72
C ARG A 196 -15.94 -1.38 43.17
N THR A 197 -15.45 -2.59 43.40
CA THR A 197 -15.07 -3.12 44.70
C THR A 197 -14.51 -1.95 45.50
N GLN A 198 -15.10 -1.66 46.67
CA GLN A 198 -14.45 -0.75 47.59
C GLN A 198 -13.07 -1.35 47.83
N VAL A 199 -12.04 -0.72 47.26
CA VAL A 199 -10.67 -1.10 47.56
C VAL A 199 -10.54 -0.74 49.03
N ASN A 200 -10.54 -1.75 49.91
CA ASN A 200 -10.20 -1.58 51.31
C ASN A 200 -8.85 -0.87 51.31
N ARG A 201 -8.87 0.44 51.58
CA ARG A 201 -7.64 1.19 51.77
C ARG A 201 -7.03 0.59 53.03
N PRO A 202 -5.78 0.09 52.97
CA PRO A 202 -5.14 -0.40 54.19
C PRO A 202 -5.19 0.72 55.22
N ALA A 203 -5.47 0.36 56.48
CA ALA A 203 -5.47 1.31 57.56
C ALA A 203 -4.13 2.06 57.56
N PRO A 204 -4.14 3.40 57.73
CA PRO A 204 -2.90 4.16 57.78
C PRO A 204 -2.01 3.61 58.90
N PRO A 205 -0.68 3.67 58.75
CA PRO A 205 0.27 2.97 59.63
C PRO A 205 0.22 3.39 61.11
N LEU A 206 -0.52 4.45 61.44
CA LEU A 206 -0.70 5.01 62.78
C LEU A 206 -2.17 4.98 63.23
N ALA A 207 -3.03 4.20 62.57
CA ALA A 207 -4.40 4.02 63.03
C ALA A 207 -4.40 3.26 64.37
N LEU A 208 -4.94 3.88 65.42
CA LEU A 208 -5.28 3.20 66.67
C LEU A 208 -6.18 2.01 66.34
N SER A 209 -5.83 0.84 66.86
CA SER A 209 -6.66 -0.35 66.72
C SER A 209 -7.98 -0.18 67.47
N ASP A 210 -9.02 -0.95 67.10
CA ASP A 210 -10.33 -0.87 67.77
C ASP A 210 -10.27 -1.22 69.27
N GLN A 211 -9.18 -1.83 69.74
CA GLN A 211 -8.93 -2.13 71.14
C GLN A 211 -8.26 -0.97 71.90
N GLU A 212 -7.70 0.02 71.20
CA GLU A 212 -7.04 1.20 71.75
C GLU A 212 -7.96 2.45 71.72
N ARG A 213 -9.22 2.28 71.33
CA ARG A 213 -10.29 3.31 71.33
C ARG A 213 -11.23 3.16 72.52
#